data_AF-A0AAW0D720-F1
#
_entry.id   AF-A0AAW0D720-F1
#
_cell.length_a   1.000
_cell.length_b   1.000
_cell.length_c   1.000
_cell.angle_alpha   90.00
_cell.angle_beta   90.00
_cell.angle_gamma   90.00
#
_symmetry.space_group_name_H-M   'P 1'
#
loop_
_entity.id
_entity.type
_entity.pdbx_description
1 polymer ?
#
loop_
_entity_poly.entity_id
_entity_poly.type
_entity_poly.pdbx_seq_one_letter_code
_entity_poly.pdbx_strand_id
1 'polypeptide(L)'
;MPRKVINTLHHAGMCCSYNTTKDLHSTLSKGHLRLAELVARTGHSLGWDNNHLFLSPHVEQRTLASPKVQTGTTSVIYLLRGLLDLVTLSLQRIRERRARLEMITFADIQPNHSQCVSLSHHYDLSLIDILVNYESKFDYLGDSSELQHPRIPPPLNYRTSEYVLRTTTIDEGTTEGTIQINEKFLSGTTQVQHT
;
A
#
# COMPACT_ATOMS: atom_id res chain seq x y z
N MET A 1 9.94 0.42 16.58
CA MET A 1 10.79 0.74 17.77
C MET A 1 10.16 0.14 19.03
N PRO A 2 10.94 -0.42 19.97
CA PRO A 2 10.40 -0.97 21.22
C PRO A 2 9.78 0.11 22.12
N ARG A 3 8.64 -0.18 22.77
CA ARG A 3 7.90 0.75 23.64
C ARG A 3 8.77 1.46 24.69
N LYS A 4 9.72 0.73 25.30
CA LYS A 4 10.65 1.27 26.30
C LYS A 4 11.55 2.36 25.73
N VAL A 5 12.02 2.19 24.49
CA VAL A 5 12.86 3.19 23.81
C VAL A 5 12.05 4.45 23.54
N ILE A 6 10.83 4.31 23.00
CA ILE A 6 9.93 5.44 22.73
C ILE A 6 9.62 6.22 24.02
N ASN A 7 9.31 5.53 25.11
CA ASN A 7 9.04 6.20 26.38
C ASN A 7 10.28 6.90 26.96
N THR A 8 11.46 6.32 26.80
CA THR A 8 12.72 6.96 27.24
C THR A 8 13.01 8.23 26.44
N LEU A 9 12.86 8.16 25.11
CA LEU A 9 12.99 9.32 24.22
C LEU A 9 11.92 10.39 24.51
N HIS A 10 10.70 9.98 24.85
CA HIS A 10 9.63 10.89 25.26
C HIS A 10 9.95 11.62 26.56
N HIS A 11 10.45 10.93 27.59
CA HIS A 11 10.88 11.57 28.83
C HIS A 11 12.05 12.54 28.62
N ALA A 12 12.89 12.28 27.62
CA ALA A 12 13.95 13.20 27.18
C ALA A 12 13.45 14.34 26.27
N GLY A 13 12.14 14.43 26.00
CA GLY A 13 11.55 15.46 25.13
C GLY A 13 11.83 15.29 23.63
N MET A 14 12.38 14.15 23.20
CA MET A 14 12.78 13.90 21.82
C MET A 14 11.66 13.34 20.93
N CYS A 15 10.60 12.76 21.52
CA CYS A 15 9.45 12.28 20.76
C CYS A 15 8.15 12.30 21.57
N CYS A 16 7.03 12.05 20.90
CA CYS A 16 5.74 11.81 21.55
C CYS A 16 5.73 10.46 22.30
N SER A 17 4.88 10.35 23.31
CA SER A 17 4.74 9.13 24.10
C SER A 17 4.17 7.99 23.25
N TYR A 18 4.49 6.74 23.60
CA TYR A 18 3.92 5.59 22.89
C TYR A 18 2.39 5.59 22.89
N ASN A 19 1.77 6.02 24.00
CA ASN A 19 0.31 6.11 24.10
C ASN A 19 -0.22 7.19 23.15
N THR A 20 0.43 8.35 23.08
CA THR A 20 0.08 9.41 22.14
C THR A 20 0.15 8.91 20.70
N THR A 21 1.22 8.22 20.29
CA THR A 21 1.34 7.63 18.95
C THR A 21 0.24 6.61 18.68
N LYS A 22 -0.08 5.75 19.66
CA LYS A 22 -1.15 4.76 19.56
C LYS A 22 -2.52 5.41 19.41
N ASP A 23 -2.81 6.46 20.18
CA ASP A 23 -4.08 7.18 20.13
C ASP A 23 -4.23 7.97 18.83
N LEU A 24 -3.14 8.59 18.35
CA LEU A 24 -3.07 9.23 17.04
C LEU A 24 -3.36 8.21 15.93
N HIS A 25 -2.71 7.05 15.96
CA HIS A 25 -2.97 5.97 15.01
C HIS A 25 -4.43 5.52 15.08
N SER A 26 -4.99 5.29 16.28
CA SER A 26 -6.40 4.90 16.44
C SER A 26 -7.37 5.95 15.86
N THR A 27 -7.10 7.22 16.10
CA THR A 27 -7.92 8.35 15.66
C THR A 27 -7.85 8.54 14.15
N LEU A 28 -6.64 8.51 13.59
CA LEU A 28 -6.40 8.56 12.16
C LEU A 28 -7.04 7.36 11.46
N SER A 29 -6.88 6.14 11.97
CA SER A 29 -7.52 4.95 11.39
C SER A 29 -9.04 5.07 11.39
N LYS A 30 -9.67 5.66 12.43
CA LYS A 30 -11.13 5.88 12.45
C LYS A 30 -11.58 6.91 11.41
N GLY A 31 -10.83 8.00 11.24
CA GLY A 31 -11.11 9.02 10.22
C GLY A 31 -10.90 8.50 8.80
N HIS A 32 -9.77 7.81 8.57
CA HIS A 32 -9.43 7.21 7.29
C HIS A 32 -10.35 6.07 6.89
N LEU A 33 -10.93 5.31 7.84
CA LEU A 33 -11.89 4.26 7.49
C LEU A 33 -13.10 4.78 6.70
N ARG A 34 -13.67 5.93 7.09
CA ARG A 34 -14.80 6.52 6.35
C ARG A 34 -14.42 6.96 4.94
N LEU A 35 -13.23 7.55 4.80
CA LEU A 35 -12.70 7.96 3.50
C LEU A 35 -12.34 6.75 2.63
N ALA A 36 -11.77 5.72 3.25
CA ALA A 36 -11.47 4.45 2.63
C ALA A 36 -12.73 3.75 2.11
N GLU A 37 -13.83 3.74 2.85
CA GLU A 37 -15.11 3.19 2.36
C GLU A 37 -15.62 3.90 1.10
N LEU A 38 -15.44 5.22 1.02
CA LEU A 38 -15.79 5.99 -0.18
C LEU A 38 -14.86 5.66 -1.35
N VAL A 39 -13.56 5.59 -1.10
CA VAL A 39 -12.54 5.32 -2.13
C VAL A 39 -12.58 3.86 -2.60
N ALA A 40 -12.92 2.92 -1.73
CA ALA A 40 -13.07 1.51 -2.05
C ALA A 40 -14.19 1.25 -3.07
N ARG A 41 -15.16 2.16 -3.20
CA ARG A 41 -16.20 2.11 -4.24
C ARG A 41 -15.73 2.60 -5.60
N THR A 42 -14.53 3.18 -5.65
CA THR A 42 -13.89 3.68 -6.87
C THR A 42 -12.72 2.76 -7.27
N GLY A 43 -12.04 3.10 -8.36
CA GLY A 43 -10.83 2.38 -8.76
C GLY A 43 -9.71 2.56 -7.74
N HIS A 44 -9.29 1.47 -7.11
CA HIS A 44 -8.26 1.50 -6.08
C HIS A 44 -7.36 0.26 -6.14
N SER A 45 -6.17 0.38 -5.55
CA SER A 45 -5.26 -0.71 -5.28
C SER A 45 -5.14 -0.90 -3.78
N LEU A 46 -4.90 -2.13 -3.36
CA LEU A 46 -4.75 -2.48 -1.96
C LEU A 46 -3.29 -2.90 -1.73
N GLY A 47 -2.64 -2.21 -0.80
CA GLY A 47 -1.30 -2.53 -0.33
C GLY A 47 -1.31 -3.03 1.10
N TRP A 48 -0.21 -3.67 1.48
CA TRP A 48 -0.02 -4.24 2.80
C TRP A 48 1.24 -3.68 3.43
N ASP A 49 1.15 -3.38 4.72
CA ASP A 49 2.29 -3.11 5.57
C ASP A 49 2.22 -3.97 6.83
N ASN A 50 3.36 -4.52 7.24
CA ASN A 50 3.45 -5.47 8.33
C ASN A 50 3.79 -4.78 9.64
N ASN A 51 2.89 -4.90 10.60
CA ASN A 51 3.01 -4.31 11.93
C ASN A 51 3.22 -5.39 12.98
N HIS A 52 4.33 -5.29 13.71
CA HIS A 52 4.64 -6.20 14.81
C HIS A 52 4.14 -5.61 16.14
N LEU A 53 3.10 -6.23 16.70
CA LEU A 53 2.53 -5.88 18.00
C LEU A 53 3.21 -6.71 19.11
N PHE A 54 3.92 -6.03 20.00
CA PHE A 54 4.52 -6.66 21.18
C PHE A 54 3.48 -6.74 22.31
N LEU A 55 2.97 -7.94 22.57
CA LEU A 55 1.91 -8.18 23.57
C LEU A 55 2.45 -8.39 24.99
N SER A 56 3.74 -8.73 25.12
CA SER A 56 4.36 -8.99 26.42
C SER A 56 5.70 -8.27 26.59
N PRO A 57 5.96 -7.63 27.74
CA PRO A 57 7.25 -7.02 28.06
C PRO A 57 8.29 -8.03 28.58
N HIS A 58 7.90 -9.29 28.83
CA HIS A 58 8.79 -10.32 29.37
C HIS A 58 9.81 -10.75 28.32
N VAL A 59 11.06 -11.00 28.75
CA VAL A 59 12.15 -11.37 27.84
C VAL A 59 11.91 -12.75 27.23
N GLU A 60 11.47 -13.71 28.05
CA GLU A 60 11.27 -15.11 27.68
C GLU A 60 9.87 -15.37 27.10
N GLN A 61 9.79 -16.21 26.06
CA GLN A 61 8.55 -16.76 25.53
C GLN A 61 8.34 -18.15 26.11
N ARG A 62 7.26 -18.35 26.87
CA ARG A 62 6.90 -19.67 27.42
C ARG A 62 6.11 -20.46 26.39
N THR A 63 6.35 -21.77 26.31
CA THR A 63 5.71 -22.68 25.34
C THR A 63 4.19 -22.72 25.42
N LEU A 64 3.61 -22.43 26.59
CA LEU A 64 2.16 -22.39 26.83
C LEU A 64 1.58 -20.96 26.86
N ALA A 65 2.41 -19.94 26.66
CA ALA A 65 1.94 -18.55 26.64
C ALA A 65 1.64 -18.09 25.22
N SER A 66 0.71 -17.13 25.09
CA SER A 66 0.44 -16.47 23.81
C SER A 66 1.72 -15.89 23.20
N PRO A 67 1.83 -15.86 21.86
CA PRO A 67 2.99 -15.30 21.17
C PRO A 67 3.32 -13.90 21.67
N LYS A 68 4.60 -13.68 22.01
CA LYS A 68 5.07 -12.38 22.52
C LYS A 68 4.94 -11.27 21.48
N VAL A 69 5.14 -11.63 20.22
CA VAL A 69 4.96 -10.77 19.07
C VAL A 69 3.82 -11.35 18.25
N GLN A 70 2.78 -10.54 18.05
CA GLN A 70 1.74 -10.82 17.09
C GLN A 70 2.00 -9.95 15.87
N THR A 71 2.22 -10.58 14.72
CA THR A 71 2.23 -9.84 13.45
C THR A 71 0.79 -9.54 13.09
N GLY A 72 0.53 -8.28 12.78
CA GLY A 72 -0.73 -7.82 12.21
C GLY A 72 -0.45 -7.06 10.93
N THR A 73 -1.38 -7.14 10.00
CA THR A 73 -1.24 -6.57 8.66
C THR A 73 -2.11 -5.34 8.56
N THR A 74 -1.49 -4.23 8.22
CA THR A 74 -2.16 -2.95 7.99
C THR A 74 -2.37 -2.80 6.50
N SER A 75 -3.63 -2.72 6.12
CA SER A 75 -4.00 -2.52 4.73
C SER A 75 -4.01 -1.04 4.40
N VAL A 76 -3.57 -0.68 3.21
CA VAL A 76 -3.59 0.69 2.70
C VAL A 76 -4.32 0.71 1.37
N ILE A 77 -5.32 1.58 1.22
CA ILE A 77 -6.00 1.79 -0.04
C ILE A 77 -5.30 2.94 -0.78
N TYR A 78 -4.85 2.67 -2.00
CA TYR A 78 -4.33 3.67 -2.92
C TYR A 78 -5.36 3.97 -3.99
N LEU A 79 -5.76 5.23 -4.12
CA LEU A 79 -6.66 5.64 -5.20
C LEU A 79 -5.93 5.54 -6.55
N LEU A 80 -6.50 4.76 -7.48
CA LEU A 80 -5.97 4.64 -8.83
C LEU A 80 -6.59 5.70 -9.74
N ARG A 81 -5.76 6.30 -10.61
CA ARG A 81 -6.18 7.31 -11.58
C ARG A 81 -6.13 6.76 -13.01
N GLY A 82 -6.93 7.36 -13.89
CA GLY A 82 -6.91 7.03 -15.32
C GLY A 82 -7.43 5.63 -15.64
N LEU A 83 -8.21 5.03 -14.74
CA LEU A 83 -8.87 3.76 -15.01
C LEU A 83 -9.96 3.98 -16.05
N LEU A 84 -9.72 3.44 -17.24
CA LEU A 84 -10.68 3.46 -18.35
C LEU A 84 -11.79 2.41 -18.15
N ASP A 85 -11.52 1.35 -17.40
CA ASP A 85 -12.45 0.24 -17.15
C ASP A 85 -12.30 -0.33 -15.74
N LEU A 86 -13.33 -0.14 -14.91
CA LEU A 86 -13.42 -0.70 -13.55
C LEU A 86 -13.67 -2.21 -13.55
N VAL A 87 -14.13 -2.79 -14.67
CA VAL A 87 -14.43 -4.23 -14.76
C VAL A 87 -13.15 -5.06 -14.61
N THR A 88 -11.99 -4.53 -15.03
CA THR A 88 -10.69 -5.19 -14.83
C THR A 88 -10.29 -5.34 -13.36
N LEU A 89 -10.84 -4.49 -12.48
CA LEU A 89 -10.62 -4.50 -11.04
C LEU A 89 -11.76 -5.18 -10.26
N SER A 90 -12.70 -5.82 -10.94
CA SER A 90 -13.85 -6.44 -10.30
C SER A 90 -13.47 -7.68 -9.49
N LEU A 91 -13.79 -7.67 -8.18
CA LEU A 91 -13.67 -8.84 -7.30
C LEU A 91 -14.44 -10.06 -7.84
N GLN A 92 -15.54 -9.82 -8.57
CA GLN A 92 -16.32 -10.88 -9.20
C GLN A 92 -15.49 -11.62 -10.27
N ARG A 93 -14.80 -10.90 -11.16
CA ARG A 93 -13.92 -11.54 -12.16
C ARG A 93 -12.79 -12.32 -11.51
N ILE A 94 -12.22 -11.78 -10.42
CA ILE A 94 -11.18 -12.48 -9.66
C ILE A 94 -11.73 -13.80 -9.08
N ARG A 95 -12.95 -13.79 -8.52
CA ARG A 95 -13.62 -15.00 -8.01
C ARG A 95 -13.96 -16.00 -9.12
N GLU A 96 -14.48 -15.55 -10.24
CA GLU A 96 -14.80 -16.41 -11.40
C GLU A 96 -13.54 -17.09 -11.93
N ARG A 97 -12.46 -16.34 -12.10
CA ARG A 97 -11.15 -16.87 -12.50
C ARG A 97 -10.60 -17.89 -11.49
N ARG A 98 -10.69 -17.58 -10.18
CA ARG A 98 -10.31 -18.51 -9.10
C ARG A 98 -11.13 -19.80 -9.16
N ALA A 99 -12.45 -19.70 -9.34
CA ALA A 99 -13.34 -20.86 -9.42
C ALA A 99 -13.01 -21.77 -10.62
N ARG A 100 -12.52 -21.19 -11.71
CA ARG A 100 -12.02 -21.93 -12.88
C ARG A 100 -10.60 -22.49 -12.72
N LEU A 101 -9.94 -22.22 -11.59
CA LEU A 101 -8.54 -22.60 -11.34
C LEU A 101 -7.57 -22.07 -12.41
N GLU A 102 -7.91 -20.95 -13.05
CA GLU A 102 -7.08 -20.29 -14.05
C GLU A 102 -5.92 -19.58 -13.35
N MET A 103 -4.82 -20.30 -13.16
CA MET A 103 -3.60 -19.75 -12.58
C MET A 103 -3.06 -18.59 -13.43
N ILE A 104 -2.51 -17.58 -12.77
CA ILE A 104 -1.69 -16.57 -13.44
C ILE A 104 -0.39 -17.25 -13.82
N THR A 105 -0.10 -17.26 -15.12
CA THR A 105 1.17 -17.74 -15.65
C THR A 105 2.11 -16.56 -15.89
N PHE A 106 3.40 -16.85 -16.07
CA PHE A 106 4.37 -15.81 -16.42
C PHE A 106 3.99 -15.08 -17.73
N ALA A 107 3.34 -15.79 -18.67
CA ALA A 107 2.86 -15.22 -19.92
C ALA A 107 1.77 -14.16 -19.72
N ASP A 108 0.99 -14.23 -18.63
CA ASP A 108 -0.06 -13.26 -18.32
C ASP A 108 0.51 -11.93 -17.76
N ILE A 109 1.71 -11.97 -17.17
CA ILE A 109 2.36 -10.80 -16.54
C ILE A 109 3.51 -10.24 -17.39
N GLN A 110 4.03 -11.03 -18.33
CA GLN A 110 5.15 -10.61 -19.15
C GLN A 110 4.71 -9.49 -20.09
N PRO A 111 5.36 -8.31 -20.04
CA PRO A 111 5.08 -7.26 -21.00
C PRO A 111 5.38 -7.78 -22.41
N ASN A 112 4.49 -7.48 -23.34
CA ASN A 112 4.73 -7.78 -24.76
C ASN A 112 5.87 -6.88 -25.29
N HIS A 113 6.37 -7.19 -26.49
CA HIS A 113 7.50 -6.46 -27.06
C HIS A 113 7.27 -4.93 -27.14
N SER A 114 6.08 -4.48 -27.54
CA SER A 114 5.79 -3.04 -27.63
C SER A 114 5.72 -2.38 -26.24
N GLN A 115 5.23 -3.09 -25.23
CA GLN A 115 5.26 -2.65 -23.84
C GLN A 115 6.71 -2.59 -23.30
N CYS A 116 7.55 -3.58 -23.61
CA CYS A 116 8.97 -3.56 -23.24
C CYS A 116 9.68 -2.35 -23.84
N VAL A 117 9.51 -2.10 -25.14
CA VAL A 117 10.10 -0.93 -25.82
C VAL A 117 9.60 0.36 -25.18
N SER A 118 8.30 0.47 -24.90
CA SER A 118 7.73 1.63 -24.22
C SER A 118 8.29 1.82 -22.80
N LEU A 119 8.48 0.74 -22.04
CA LEU A 119 9.06 0.78 -20.70
C LEU A 119 10.52 1.23 -20.74
N SER A 120 11.34 0.63 -21.61
CA SER A 120 12.74 1.03 -21.80
C SER A 120 12.84 2.51 -22.16
N HIS A 121 12.02 2.97 -23.10
CA HIS A 121 12.00 4.39 -23.49
C HIS A 121 11.64 5.31 -22.31
N HIS A 122 10.66 4.94 -21.46
CA HIS A 122 10.37 5.70 -20.24
C HIS A 122 11.54 5.72 -19.24
N TYR A 123 12.29 4.63 -19.12
CA TYR A 123 13.49 4.59 -18.27
C TYR A 123 14.60 5.51 -18.79
N ASP A 124 14.85 5.47 -20.10
CA ASP A 124 15.84 6.34 -20.74
C ASP A 124 15.51 7.82 -20.51
N LEU A 125 14.25 8.20 -20.73
CA LEU A 125 13.76 9.55 -20.45
C LEU A 125 13.93 9.93 -18.97
N SER A 126 13.61 9.03 -18.04
CA SER A 126 13.77 9.29 -16.60
C SER A 126 15.25 9.51 -16.22
N LEU A 127 16.17 8.77 -16.85
CA LEU A 127 17.61 8.97 -16.65
C LEU A 127 18.07 10.31 -17.22
N ILE A 128 17.59 10.70 -18.39
CA ILE A 128 17.90 12.00 -18.99
C ILE A 128 17.36 13.13 -18.12
N ASP A 129 16.12 13.03 -17.62
CA ASP A 129 15.54 14.01 -16.68
C ASP A 129 16.41 14.18 -15.44
N ILE A 130 16.94 13.08 -14.87
CA ILE A 130 17.86 13.15 -13.74
C ILE A 130 19.15 13.87 -14.15
N LEU A 131 19.74 13.54 -15.29
CA LEU A 131 20.99 14.17 -15.73
C LEU A 131 20.81 15.67 -16.00
N VAL A 132 19.72 16.06 -16.66
CA VAL A 132 19.40 17.48 -16.94
C VAL A 132 19.14 18.24 -15.65
N ASN A 133 18.38 17.68 -14.70
CA ASN A 133 18.04 18.39 -13.47
C ASN A 133 19.21 18.55 -12.49
N TYR A 134 20.24 17.71 -12.56
CA TYR A 134 21.33 17.68 -11.58
C TYR A 134 22.72 18.02 -12.14
N GLU A 135 22.91 18.10 -13.46
CA GLU A 135 24.20 18.46 -14.06
C GLU A 135 24.04 19.49 -15.20
N SER A 136 24.52 20.71 -14.96
CA SER A 136 24.45 21.85 -15.90
C SER A 136 25.04 21.62 -17.30
N LYS A 137 25.88 20.59 -17.48
CA LYS A 137 26.42 20.24 -18.81
C LYS A 137 25.35 19.77 -19.77
N PHE A 138 24.18 19.39 -19.27
CA PHE A 138 23.06 18.89 -20.08
C PHE A 138 21.97 19.93 -20.33
N ASP A 139 22.16 21.19 -19.90
CA ASP A 139 21.19 22.28 -20.09
C ASP A 139 20.87 22.54 -21.58
N TYR A 140 21.77 22.16 -22.49
CA TYR A 140 21.57 22.29 -23.94
C TYR A 140 20.42 21.43 -24.48
N LEU A 141 19.98 20.42 -23.73
CA LEU A 141 18.89 19.53 -24.13
C LEU A 141 17.50 20.20 -24.03
N GLY A 142 17.35 21.20 -23.15
CA GLY A 142 16.12 21.99 -23.00
C GLY A 142 14.82 21.17 -22.87
N ASP A 143 13.68 21.79 -23.23
CA ASP A 143 12.37 21.14 -23.31
C ASP A 143 12.09 20.60 -24.72
N SER A 144 12.94 19.69 -25.21
CA SER A 144 12.70 19.03 -26.50
C SER A 144 11.48 18.11 -26.46
N SER A 145 10.72 18.08 -27.55
CA SER A 145 9.51 17.24 -27.67
C SER A 145 9.81 15.74 -27.61
N GLU A 146 11.02 15.37 -28.00
CA GLU A 146 11.57 14.02 -28.04
C GLU A 146 11.90 13.49 -26.65
N LEU A 147 12.12 14.38 -25.68
CA LEU A 147 12.37 14.05 -24.28
C LEU A 147 11.08 14.01 -23.44
N GLN A 148 9.92 14.24 -24.05
CA GLN A 148 8.65 14.19 -23.34
C GLN A 148 8.16 12.74 -23.20
N HIS A 149 7.74 12.38 -21.99
CA HIS A 149 7.13 11.09 -21.75
C HIS A 149 5.85 10.91 -22.59
N PRO A 150 5.72 9.81 -23.36
CA PRO A 150 4.56 9.56 -24.23
C PRO A 150 3.25 9.23 -23.49
N ARG A 151 3.27 9.15 -22.15
CA ARG A 151 2.09 8.94 -21.31
C ARG A 151 1.83 10.20 -20.48
N ILE A 152 0.55 10.52 -20.29
CA ILE A 152 0.09 11.66 -19.49
C ILE A 152 0.82 11.61 -18.14
N PRO A 153 1.77 12.54 -17.88
CA PRO A 153 2.42 12.60 -16.58
C PRO A 153 1.35 12.83 -15.52
N PRO A 154 1.55 12.34 -14.28
CA PRO A 154 0.67 12.71 -13.19
C PRO A 154 0.61 14.26 -13.12
N PRO A 155 -0.56 14.85 -12.82
CA PRO A 155 -0.70 16.30 -12.78
C PRO A 155 0.39 16.96 -11.92
N LEU A 156 0.79 18.19 -12.27
CA LEU A 156 1.77 18.94 -11.49
C LEU A 156 1.30 19.01 -10.02
N ASN A 157 2.19 18.65 -9.08
CA ASN A 157 1.92 18.50 -7.64
C ASN A 157 1.01 17.32 -7.24
N TYR A 158 0.87 16.31 -8.10
CA TYR A 158 0.13 15.12 -7.73
C TYR A 158 0.80 14.36 -6.58
N ARG A 159 0.02 14.10 -5.54
CA ARG A 159 0.39 13.24 -4.42
C ARG A 159 -0.53 12.03 -4.40
N THR A 160 0.05 10.84 -4.32
CA THR A 160 -0.68 9.60 -4.12
C THR A 160 -1.56 9.74 -2.89
N SER A 161 -2.86 9.51 -3.05
CA SER A 161 -3.81 9.52 -1.94
C SER A 161 -3.87 8.12 -1.35
N GLU A 162 -3.47 8.03 -0.08
CA GLU A 162 -3.38 6.78 0.68
C GLU A 162 -4.34 6.82 1.87
N TYR A 163 -5.07 5.73 2.07
CA TYR A 163 -6.06 5.60 3.12
C TYR A 163 -5.76 4.35 3.93
N VAL A 164 -5.16 4.56 5.11
CA VAL A 164 -4.75 3.49 6.02
C VAL A 164 -5.97 2.88 6.71
N LEU A 165 -6.10 1.56 6.61
CA LEU A 165 -7.15 0.77 7.27
C LEU A 165 -6.70 0.29 8.64
N ARG A 166 -7.61 -0.34 9.37
CA ARG A 166 -7.25 -0.98 10.66
C ARG A 166 -6.35 -2.17 10.42
N THR A 167 -5.35 -2.32 11.29
CA THR A 167 -4.54 -3.53 11.37
C THR A 167 -5.44 -4.74 11.66
N THR A 168 -5.24 -5.81 10.92
CA THR A 168 -5.93 -7.09 11.11
C THR A 168 -4.93 -8.20 11.38
N THR A 169 -5.38 -9.30 11.95
CA THR A 169 -4.54 -10.51 12.14
C THR A 169 -4.77 -11.52 11.02
N ILE A 170 -5.40 -11.09 9.92
CA ILE A 170 -5.64 -11.92 8.76
C ILE A 170 -4.32 -12.00 8.00
N ASP A 171 -3.91 -13.22 7.65
CA ASP A 171 -2.67 -13.48 6.90
C ASP A 171 -2.86 -13.13 5.42
N GLU A 172 -2.33 -11.97 5.02
CA GLU A 172 -2.35 -11.48 3.65
C GLU A 172 -1.50 -12.31 2.69
N GLY A 173 -0.55 -13.11 3.22
CA GLY A 173 0.28 -14.01 2.43
C GLY A 173 -0.50 -15.14 1.79
N THR A 174 -1.76 -15.34 2.19
CA THR A 174 -2.67 -16.33 1.61
C THR A 174 -3.69 -15.69 0.67
N THR A 175 -4.04 -16.39 -0.42
CA THR A 175 -5.12 -15.97 -1.34
C THR A 175 -6.44 -15.77 -0.59
N GLU A 176 -6.71 -16.63 0.39
CA GLU A 176 -7.93 -16.57 1.19
C GLU A 176 -7.94 -15.35 2.11
N GLY A 177 -6.83 -15.05 2.80
CA GLY A 177 -6.72 -13.87 3.62
C GLY A 177 -6.83 -12.58 2.80
N THR A 178 -6.22 -12.53 1.62
CA THR A 178 -6.39 -11.40 0.69
C THR A 178 -7.86 -11.18 0.31
N ILE A 179 -8.59 -12.26 0.00
CA ILE A 179 -10.02 -12.18 -0.34
C ILE A 179 -10.85 -11.73 0.86
N GLN A 180 -10.64 -12.33 2.04
CA GLN A 180 -11.35 -11.94 3.27
C GLN A 180 -11.15 -10.47 3.60
N ILE A 181 -9.93 -9.94 3.42
CA ILE A 181 -9.67 -8.53 3.67
C ILE A 181 -10.41 -7.66 2.64
N ASN A 182 -10.34 -8.00 1.35
CA ASN A 182 -11.08 -7.30 0.32
C ASN A 182 -12.59 -7.31 0.59
N GLU A 183 -13.16 -8.45 0.99
CA GLU A 183 -14.58 -8.56 1.34
C GLU A 183 -14.96 -7.72 2.54
N LYS A 184 -14.15 -7.75 3.60
CA LYS A 184 -14.40 -6.98 4.82
C LYS A 184 -14.48 -5.48 4.55
N PHE A 185 -13.69 -4.98 3.61
CA PHE A 185 -13.65 -3.56 3.27
C PHE A 185 -14.60 -3.17 2.13
N LEU A 186 -14.81 -4.04 1.13
CA LEU A 186 -15.69 -3.76 -0.02
C LEU A 186 -17.17 -4.01 0.26
N SER A 187 -17.52 -4.91 1.18
CA SER A 187 -18.92 -5.23 1.50
C SER A 187 -19.58 -4.23 2.46
N GLY A 188 -18.84 -3.28 3.03
CA GLY A 188 -19.36 -2.35 4.04
C GLY A 188 -19.77 -3.02 5.36
N THR A 189 -19.49 -4.31 5.54
CA THR A 189 -19.82 -5.06 6.75
C THR A 189 -18.70 -4.91 7.78
N THR A 190 -18.48 -3.69 8.26
CA THR A 190 -17.71 -3.45 9.50
C THR A 190 -18.52 -3.90 10.71
N GLN A 191 -18.81 -5.19 10.80
CA GLN A 191 -19.04 -5.85 12.08
C GLN A 191 -17.93 -6.86 12.28
N VAL A 192 -16.93 -6.50 13.09
CA VAL A 192 -16.11 -7.52 13.73
C VAL A 192 -16.07 -7.23 15.22
N GLN A 193 -16.49 -8.26 15.93
CA GLN A 193 -16.57 -8.45 17.37
C GLN A 193 -15.27 -8.03 18.05
N HIS A 194 -15.43 -7.37 19.19
CA HIS A 194 -14.38 -7.20 20.17
C HIS A 194 -14.02 -8.58 20.74
N THR A 195 -12.77 -8.98 20.54
CA THR A 195 -12.07 -9.89 21.46
C THR A 195 -10.78 -9.22 21.91
#